data_AF-A0A3C2ED95-F1
#
_entry.id   AF-A0A3C2ED95-F1
#
_cell.length_a   1.000
_cell.length_b   1.000
_cell.length_c   1.000
_cell.angle_alpha   90.00
_cell.angle_beta   90.00
_cell.angle_gamma   90.00
#
_symmetry.space_group_name_H-M   'P 1'
#
loop_
_entity.id
_entity.type
_entity.pdbx_description
1 polymer ?
#
loop_
_entity_poly.entity_id
_entity_poly.type
_entity_poly.pdbx_seq_one_letter_code
_entity_poly.pdbx_strand_id
1 'polypeptide(L)'
;NVFFQFQPNVSRFDNIIVLEENIFDLQQVLGLHVDGLIGGSFFRNTGIKIDYKKQVITIYHPSKNKMNLDDYTEIPAQFQDHKPYIQAYIEKHDGTTQNIRLLVDTGSSIPLILHANVDSSLIA
;
A
#
# COMPACT_ATOMS: atom_id res chain seq x y z
N ASN A 1 17.42 5.13 -1.84
CA ASN A 1 16.89 5.16 -3.22
C ASN A 1 16.13 3.88 -3.47
N VAL A 2 14.88 3.96 -3.94
CA VAL A 2 14.07 2.78 -4.29
C VAL A 2 14.17 2.53 -5.79
N PHE A 3 14.37 1.29 -6.21
CA PHE A 3 14.49 0.90 -7.61
C PHE A 3 13.27 0.12 -8.07
N PHE A 4 12.81 0.42 -9.29
CA PHE A 4 11.76 -0.36 -9.96
C PHE A 4 12.39 -1.36 -10.93
N GLN A 5 12.08 -2.64 -10.74
CA GLN A 5 12.50 -3.71 -11.63
C GLN A 5 11.29 -4.26 -12.39
N PHE A 6 11.26 -4.04 -13.70
CA PHE A 6 10.23 -4.57 -14.59
C PHE A 6 10.69 -5.93 -15.13
N GLN A 7 9.91 -6.98 -14.88
CA GLN A 7 10.18 -8.29 -15.48
C GLN A 7 9.95 -8.26 -16.99
N PRO A 8 10.59 -9.15 -17.77
CA PRO A 8 10.34 -9.26 -19.20
C PRO A 8 8.84 -9.36 -19.50
N ASN A 9 8.40 -8.71 -20.57
CA ASN A 9 6.99 -8.62 -21.00
C ASN A 9 6.07 -7.76 -20.12
N VAL A 10 6.62 -6.98 -19.18
CA VAL A 10 5.89 -5.91 -18.51
C VAL A 10 6.12 -4.61 -19.27
N SER A 11 5.05 -4.00 -19.77
CA SER A 11 5.05 -2.64 -20.32
C SER A 11 3.91 -1.86 -19.68
N ARG A 12 4.21 -0.64 -19.23
CA ARG A 12 3.27 0.22 -18.52
C ARG A 12 3.32 1.63 -19.07
N PHE A 13 2.14 2.17 -19.34
CA PHE A 13 1.91 3.57 -19.63
C PHE A 13 0.92 4.07 -18.59
N ASP A 14 1.36 4.97 -17.74
CA ASP A 14 0.55 5.57 -16.70
C ASP A 14 0.75 7.08 -16.75
N ASN A 15 -0.32 7.82 -16.46
CA ASN A 15 -0.27 9.28 -16.42
C ASN A 15 0.48 9.71 -15.16
N ILE A 16 1.54 10.49 -15.33
CA ILE A 16 2.26 11.13 -14.23
C ILE A 16 1.58 12.46 -13.94
N ILE A 17 1.16 12.66 -12.70
CA ILE A 17 0.68 13.95 -12.22
C ILE A 17 1.85 14.63 -11.52
N VAL A 18 2.25 15.79 -12.05
CA VAL A 18 3.28 16.63 -11.41
C VAL A 18 2.58 17.69 -10.59
N LEU A 19 2.80 17.67 -9.27
CA LEU A 19 2.26 18.66 -8.34
C LEU A 19 3.34 19.70 -8.05
N GLU A 20 3.27 20.86 -8.68
CA GLU A 20 4.30 21.91 -8.51
C GLU A 20 4.26 22.56 -7.11
N GLU A 21 3.08 22.81 -6.56
CA GLU A 21 2.95 23.59 -5.32
C GLU A 21 2.95 22.73 -4.03
N ASN A 22 2.43 21.50 -4.09
CA ASN A 22 2.14 20.71 -2.88
C ASN A 22 3.28 19.79 -2.42
N ILE A 23 4.32 19.58 -3.24
CA ILE A 23 5.39 18.63 -2.88
C ILE A 23 6.33 19.21 -1.83
N PHE A 24 6.52 20.53 -1.80
CA PHE A 24 7.34 21.21 -0.80
C PHE A 24 6.74 21.12 0.61
N ASP A 25 5.41 21.30 0.72
CA ASP A 25 4.71 21.17 2.00
C ASP A 25 4.80 19.72 2.52
N LEU A 26 4.65 18.75 1.63
CA LEU A 26 4.79 17.34 1.98
C LEU A 26 6.22 17.00 2.44
N GLN A 27 7.24 17.48 1.73
CA GLN A 27 8.64 17.31 2.13
C GLN A 27 8.92 17.96 3.50
N GLN A 28 8.35 19.14 3.76
CA GLN A 28 8.50 19.84 5.04
C GLN A 28 7.87 19.05 6.19
N VAL A 29 6.67 18.50 6.01
CA VAL A 29 5.98 17.69 7.03
C VAL A 29 6.70 16.36 7.27
N LEU A 30 7.15 15.69 6.20
CA LEU A 30 7.82 14.39 6.31
C LEU A 30 9.29 14.50 6.72
N GLY A 31 9.91 15.68 6.59
CA GLY A 31 11.33 15.91 6.90
C GLY A 31 12.29 15.17 5.98
N LEU A 32 11.83 14.76 4.79
CA LEU A 32 12.61 13.96 3.84
C LEU A 32 12.32 14.39 2.39
N HIS A 33 13.28 14.16 1.51
CA HIS A 33 13.12 14.44 0.08
C HIS A 33 12.10 13.46 -0.53
N VAL A 34 11.15 14.00 -1.29
CA VAL A 34 10.08 13.24 -1.95
C VAL A 34 10.20 13.49 -3.44
N ASP A 35 10.60 12.47 -4.19
CA ASP A 35 10.70 12.52 -5.66
C ASP A 35 9.32 12.51 -6.35
N GLY A 36 8.30 12.02 -5.66
CA GLY A 36 6.93 11.93 -6.17
C GLY A 36 6.10 10.92 -5.41
N LEU A 37 4.81 10.87 -5.71
CA LEU A 37 3.86 9.90 -5.16
C LEU A 37 3.42 8.92 -6.25
N ILE A 38 3.46 7.62 -5.94
CA ILE A 38 2.99 6.56 -6.84
C ILE A 38 1.77 5.91 -6.19
N GLY A 39 0.59 6.12 -6.79
CA GLY A 39 -0.67 5.58 -6.30
C GLY A 39 -0.92 4.12 -6.73
N GLY A 40 -1.88 3.47 -6.08
CA GLY A 40 -2.23 2.05 -6.33
C GLY A 40 -2.65 1.73 -7.78
N SER A 41 -3.17 2.71 -8.53
CA SER A 41 -3.53 2.54 -9.95
C SER A 41 -2.34 2.18 -10.85
N PHE A 42 -1.14 2.65 -10.50
CA PHE A 42 0.11 2.28 -11.16
C PHE A 42 0.40 0.77 -11.03
N PHE A 43 -0.11 0.11 -9.99
CA PHE A 43 0.10 -1.33 -9.77
C PHE A 43 -1.07 -2.21 -10.24
N ARG A 44 -2.13 -1.62 -10.82
CA ARG A 44 -3.31 -2.39 -11.27
C ARG A 44 -2.92 -3.48 -12.26
N ASN A 45 -3.56 -4.63 -12.20
CA ASN A 45 -3.34 -5.76 -13.11
C ASN A 45 -1.88 -6.23 -13.21
N THR A 46 -1.10 -6.12 -12.13
CA THR A 46 0.28 -6.61 -12.06
C THR A 46 0.53 -7.34 -10.76
N GLY A 47 1.43 -8.32 -10.78
CA GLY A 47 2.00 -8.86 -9.55
C GLY A 47 3.10 -7.92 -9.06
N ILE A 48 3.14 -7.64 -7.76
CA ILE A 48 4.17 -6.79 -7.16
C ILE A 48 4.90 -7.56 -6.06
N LYS A 49 6.22 -7.38 -5.99
CA LYS A 49 7.05 -7.80 -4.86
C LYS A 49 7.81 -6.59 -4.33
N ILE A 50 7.72 -6.35 -3.04
CA ILE A 50 8.45 -5.28 -2.35
C ILE A 50 9.55 -5.94 -1.50
N ASP A 51 10.81 -5.68 -1.86
CA ASP A 51 11.97 -6.09 -1.07
C ASP A 51 12.52 -4.86 -0.33
N TYR A 52 12.07 -4.66 0.91
CA TYR A 52 12.47 -3.52 1.73
C TYR A 52 13.98 -3.49 2.02
N LYS A 53 14.62 -4.66 2.17
CA LYS A 53 16.06 -4.75 2.45
C LYS A 53 16.89 -4.30 1.25
N LYS A 54 16.49 -4.71 0.04
CA LYS A 54 17.16 -4.31 -1.20
C LYS A 54 16.69 -2.98 -1.75
N GLN A 55 15.63 -2.40 -1.19
CA GLN A 55 14.96 -1.21 -1.72
C GLN A 55 14.51 -1.40 -3.18
N VAL A 56 13.97 -2.57 -3.52
CA VAL A 56 13.52 -2.90 -4.88
C VAL A 56 12.03 -3.24 -4.88
N ILE A 57 11.29 -2.63 -5.81
CA ILE A 57 9.93 -3.03 -6.16
C ILE A 57 10.00 -3.75 -7.50
N THR A 58 9.67 -5.04 -7.52
CA THR A 58 9.64 -5.86 -8.74
C THR A 58 8.23 -6.01 -9.24
N ILE A 59 8.02 -5.72 -10.53
CA ILE A 59 6.71 -5.75 -11.19
C ILE A 59 6.69 -6.94 -12.15
N TYR A 60 5.63 -7.74 -12.04
CA TYR A 60 5.42 -8.99 -12.75
C TYR A 60 4.19 -8.90 -13.65
N HIS A 61 4.27 -9.51 -14.83
CA HIS A 61 3.10 -9.68 -15.68
C HIS A 61 2.15 -10.69 -15.01
N PRO A 62 0.85 -10.37 -14.84
CA PRO A 62 -0.07 -11.14 -13.98
C PRO A 62 -0.20 -12.61 -14.37
N SER A 63 -0.10 -12.93 -15.67
CA SER A 63 -0.24 -14.29 -16.18
C SER A 63 1.03 -14.94 -16.74
N LYS A 64 2.13 -14.20 -16.88
CA LYS A 64 3.34 -14.69 -17.59
C LYS A 64 4.52 -14.95 -16.66
N ASN A 65 4.47 -14.45 -15.43
CA ASN A 65 5.50 -14.70 -14.44
C ASN A 65 4.89 -15.42 -13.25
N LYS A 66 5.37 -16.63 -12.95
CA LYS A 66 5.07 -17.29 -11.68
C LYS A 66 5.93 -16.64 -10.59
N MET A 67 5.29 -16.02 -9.61
CA MET A 67 5.97 -15.60 -8.39
C MET A 67 6.18 -16.84 -7.52
N ASN A 68 7.38 -17.04 -6.99
CA ASN A 68 7.57 -18.00 -5.91
C ASN A 68 7.00 -17.37 -4.63
N LEU A 69 5.97 -18.01 -4.06
CA LEU A 69 5.24 -17.57 -2.89
C LEU A 69 5.46 -18.47 -1.67
N ASP A 70 6.40 -19.43 -1.74
CA ASP A 70 6.61 -20.44 -0.69
C ASP A 70 6.96 -19.81 0.68
N ASP A 71 7.65 -18.67 0.67
CA ASP A 71 8.03 -17.91 1.87
C ASP A 71 7.01 -16.80 2.26
N TYR A 72 5.81 -16.80 1.66
CA TYR A 72 4.80 -15.76 1.88
C TYR A 72 3.57 -16.32 2.61
N THR A 73 3.01 -15.48 3.49
CA THR A 73 1.68 -15.73 4.07
C THR A 73 0.62 -15.02 3.24
N GLU A 74 -0.36 -15.78 2.76
CA GLU A 74 -1.51 -15.21 2.09
C GLU A 74 -2.42 -14.52 3.11
N ILE A 75 -2.73 -13.25 2.85
CA ILE A 75 -3.72 -12.47 3.60
C ILE A 75 -4.83 -12.11 2.63
N PRO A 76 -6.08 -12.58 2.85
CA PRO A 76 -7.21 -12.21 2.02
C PRO A 76 -7.42 -10.70 2.02
N ALA A 77 -7.38 -10.09 0.84
CA ALA A 77 -7.56 -8.65 0.66
C ALA A 77 -8.64 -8.35 -0.37
N GLN A 78 -9.42 -7.31 -0.11
CA GLN A 78 -10.40 -6.74 -1.04
C GLN A 78 -9.83 -5.47 -1.65
N PHE A 79 -9.88 -5.37 -2.98
CA PHE A 79 -9.43 -4.17 -3.68
C PHE A 79 -10.65 -3.33 -4.07
N GLN A 80 -10.68 -2.08 -3.61
CA GLN A 80 -11.68 -1.09 -4.01
C GLN A 80 -10.96 0.16 -4.49
N ASP A 81 -11.26 0.60 -5.71
CA ASP A 81 -10.63 1.77 -6.34
C ASP A 81 -9.08 1.72 -6.32
N HIS A 82 -8.52 0.53 -6.57
CA HIS A 82 -7.08 0.24 -6.52
C HIS A 82 -6.43 0.38 -5.14
N LYS A 83 -7.23 0.46 -4.07
CA LYS A 83 -6.76 0.45 -2.69
C LYS A 83 -6.98 -0.94 -2.07
N PRO A 84 -5.94 -1.57 -1.51
CA PRO A 84 -6.05 -2.86 -0.84
C PRO A 84 -6.60 -2.70 0.57
N TYR A 85 -7.63 -3.48 0.91
CA TYR A 85 -8.20 -3.53 2.25
C TYR A 85 -8.19 -4.96 2.79
N ILE A 86 -7.84 -5.12 4.07
CA ILE A 86 -7.94 -6.39 4.79
C ILE A 86 -9.01 -6.27 5.87
N GLN A 87 -9.62 -7.41 6.23
CA GLN A 87 -10.49 -7.47 7.39
C GLN A 87 -9.69 -7.87 8.62
N ALA A 88 -9.99 -7.24 9.75
CA ALA A 88 -9.38 -7.55 11.04
C ALA A 88 -10.45 -7.52 12.13
N TYR A 89 -10.29 -8.34 13.16
CA TYR A 89 -11.11 -8.28 14.35
C TYR A 89 -10.39 -7.47 15.41
N ILE A 90 -11.09 -6.51 16.01
CA ILE A 90 -10.64 -5.81 17.21
C ILE A 90 -11.50 -6.23 18.39
N GLU A 91 -10.89 -6.25 19.56
CA GLU A 91 -11.58 -6.40 20.84
C GLU A 91 -11.48 -5.06 21.58
N LYS A 92 -12.63 -4.54 22.02
CA LYS A 92 -12.71 -3.32 22.81
C LYS A 92 -12.52 -3.62 24.29
N HIS A 93 -12.30 -2.56 25.08
CA HIS A 93 -12.10 -2.69 26.52
C HIS A 93 -13.29 -3.32 27.28
N ASP A 94 -14.51 -3.22 26.75
CA ASP A 94 -15.72 -3.83 27.32
C ASP A 94 -15.90 -5.31 26.91
N GLY A 95 -14.95 -5.88 26.16
CA GLY A 95 -14.97 -7.25 25.66
C GLY A 95 -15.80 -7.44 24.38
N THR A 96 -16.39 -6.37 23.84
CA THR A 96 -17.08 -6.46 22.55
C THR A 96 -16.07 -6.60 21.41
N THR A 97 -16.40 -7.44 20.43
CA THR A 97 -15.57 -7.62 19.24
C THR A 97 -16.23 -6.97 18.03
N GLN A 98 -15.40 -6.42 17.16
CA GLN A 98 -15.85 -5.78 15.93
C GLN A 98 -14.95 -6.19 14.78
N ASN A 99 -15.58 -6.53 13.65
CA ASN A 99 -14.87 -6.70 12.39
C ASN A 99 -14.71 -5.33 11.72
N ILE A 100 -13.47 -4.96 11.42
CA ILE A 100 -13.11 -3.67 10.82
C ILE A 100 -12.38 -3.88 9.51
N ARG A 101 -12.46 -2.88 8.65
CA ARG A 101 -11.77 -2.85 7.36
C ARG A 101 -10.57 -1.91 7.44
N LEU A 102 -9.38 -2.45 7.22
CA LEU A 102 -8.12 -1.71 7.29
C LEU A 102 -7.54 -1.50 5.89
N LEU A 103 -7.11 -0.27 5.60
CA LEU A 103 -6.31 0.02 4.41
C LEU A 103 -4.88 -0.50 4.62
N VAL A 104 -4.34 -1.22 3.64
CA VAL A 104 -2.91 -1.56 3.62
C VAL A 104 -2.15 -0.43 2.91
N ASP A 105 -1.29 0.26 3.65
CA ASP A 105 -0.52 1.40 3.15
C ASP A 105 0.99 1.15 3.28
N THR A 106 1.64 0.83 2.15
CA THR A 106 3.09 0.61 2.10
C THR A 106 3.90 1.91 2.04
N GLY A 107 3.24 3.06 1.90
CA GLY A 107 3.87 4.39 1.90
C GLY A 107 3.91 5.05 3.28
N SER A 108 3.25 4.46 4.28
CA SER A 108 3.22 4.97 5.65
C SER A 108 4.46 4.55 6.45
N SER A 109 5.03 5.48 7.22
CA SER A 109 6.03 5.18 8.27
C SER A 109 5.38 4.71 9.59
N ILE A 110 4.06 4.87 9.72
CA ILE A 110 3.28 4.48 10.88
C ILE A 110 2.65 3.10 10.62
N PRO A 111 2.93 2.08 11.44
CA PRO A 111 2.44 0.72 11.21
C PRO A 111 0.92 0.55 11.28
N LEU A 112 0.25 1.33 12.13
CA LEU A 112 -1.20 1.28 12.33
C LEU A 112 -1.71 2.63 12.82
N ILE A 113 -2.79 3.10 12.20
CA ILE A 113 -3.56 4.26 12.66
C ILE A 113 -5.02 3.82 12.78
N LEU A 114 -5.58 3.95 13.98
CA LEU A 114 -7.00 3.73 14.25
C LEU A 114 -7.56 5.00 14.88
N HIS A 115 -8.42 5.71 14.15
CA HIS A 115 -9.08 6.91 14.64
C HIS A 115 -10.42 6.55 15.30
N ALA A 116 -10.38 6.09 16.55
CA ALA A 116 -11.59 5.75 17.30
C ALA A 116 -12.58 6.93 17.39
N ASN A 117 -12.09 8.17 17.45
CA ASN A 117 -12.93 9.36 17.60
C ASN A 117 -13.65 9.80 16.30
N VAL A 118 -13.29 9.22 15.16
CA VAL A 118 -13.88 9.56 13.84
C VAL A 118 -14.91 8.52 13.41
N ASP A 119 -14.76 7.28 13.91
CA ASP A 119 -15.74 6.23 13.74
C ASP A 119 -16.27 5.83 15.12
N SER A 120 -17.43 6.38 15.48
CA SER A 120 -18.11 6.09 16.75
C SER A 120 -18.41 4.59 16.95
N SER A 121 -18.37 3.77 15.90
CA SER A 121 -18.48 2.32 16.05
C SER A 121 -17.25 1.72 16.73
N LEU A 122 -16.08 2.38 16.72
CA LEU A 122 -14.84 1.94 17.36
C LEU A 122 -14.71 2.38 18.83
N ILE A 123 -15.57 3.28 19.30
CA ILE A 123 -15.61 3.73 20.69
C ILE A 123 -16.48 2.73 21.49
N ALA A 124 -16.13 2.52 22.76
CA ALA A 124 -16.94 1.76 23.72
C ALA A 124 -18.23 2.50 24.07
#